data_AF-A0A4R5CKF7-F1
#
_entry.id   AF-A0A4R5CKF7-F1
#
_cell.length_a   1.000
_cell.length_b   1.000
_cell.length_c   1.000
_cell.angle_alpha   90.00
_cell.angle_beta   90.00
_cell.angle_gamma   90.00
#
_symmetry.space_group_name_H-M   'P 1'
#
loop_
_entity.id
_entity.type
_entity.pdbx_description
1 polymer ?
#
loop_
_entity_poly.entity_id
_entity_poly.type
_entity_poly.pdbx_seq_one_letter_code
_entity_poly.pdbx_strand_id
1 'polypeptide(L)'
;SSIKGRTKVNHMADKKMKSILQMCALVAVKHDPQLKEYYERKKGEGKNAMLVLNNVKCKIIGRVFSVINRQTPYINTHKFAC
;
A
#
# COMPACT_ATOMS: atom_id res chain seq x y z
N SER A 1 2.73 29.42 -7.52
CA SER A 1 2.01 28.19 -7.90
C SER A 1 0.55 28.31 -7.54
N SER A 2 -0.37 28.20 -8.50
CA SER A 2 -1.81 28.26 -8.25
C SER A 2 -2.29 27.01 -7.51
N ILE A 3 -3.05 27.19 -6.42
CA ILE A 3 -3.58 26.12 -5.56
C ILE A 3 -4.60 25.24 -6.32
N LYS A 4 -5.11 25.70 -7.47
CA LYS A 4 -6.10 24.99 -8.31
C LYS A 4 -5.49 24.10 -9.41
N GLY A 5 -4.16 24.03 -9.53
CA GLY A 5 -3.48 23.22 -10.55
C GLY A 5 -3.45 21.72 -10.22
N ARG A 6 -3.49 20.84 -11.23
CA ARG A 6 -3.27 19.40 -11.04
C ARG A 6 -1.92 19.16 -10.37
N THR A 7 -1.91 18.37 -9.30
CA THR A 7 -0.69 17.98 -8.60
C THR A 7 0.17 17.09 -9.50
N LYS A 8 1.40 17.54 -9.79
CA LYS A 8 2.37 16.79 -10.58
C LYS A 8 3.42 16.17 -9.66
N VAL A 9 3.98 15.04 -10.08
CA VAL A 9 5.11 14.42 -9.38
C VAL A 9 6.36 15.30 -9.57
N ASN A 10 7.08 15.56 -8.48
CA ASN A 10 8.35 16.31 -8.53
C ASN A 10 9.42 15.49 -9.29
N HIS A 11 10.31 16.17 -10.01
CA HIS A 11 11.46 15.56 -10.69
C HIS A 11 12.44 14.90 -9.71
N MET A 12 12.56 15.42 -8.49
CA MET A 12 13.40 14.83 -7.44
C MET A 12 12.83 13.53 -6.86
N ALA A 13 11.59 13.15 -7.20
CA ALA A 13 11.00 11.92 -6.69
C ALA A 13 11.61 10.69 -7.39
N ASP A 14 11.86 9.62 -6.64
CA ASP A 14 12.22 8.32 -7.22
C ASP A 14 10.99 7.71 -7.93
N LYS A 15 10.90 7.96 -9.23
CA LYS A 15 9.81 7.48 -10.09
C LYS A 15 9.86 5.95 -10.26
N LYS A 16 11.05 5.34 -10.21
CA LYS A 16 11.22 3.89 -10.39
C LYS A 16 10.67 3.15 -9.19
N MET A 17 11.09 3.53 -7.99
CA MET A 17 10.58 2.95 -6.74
C MET A 17 9.07 3.14 -6.60
N LYS A 18 8.56 4.34 -6.93
CA LYS A 18 7.13 4.62 -6.90
C LYS A 18 6.33 3.68 -7.80
N SER A 19 6.81 3.41 -9.02
CA SER A 19 6.15 2.52 -9.98
C SER A 19 6.14 1.07 -9.51
N ILE A 20 7.27 0.57 -8.98
CA ILE A 20 7.36 -0.79 -8.43
C ILE A 20 6.37 -0.96 -7.28
N LEU A 21 6.38 -0.05 -6.30
CA LEU A 21 5.46 -0.10 -5.16
C LEU A 21 3.99 -0.01 -5.59
N GLN A 22 3.69 0.76 -6.63
CA GLN A 22 2.34 0.83 -7.18
C GLN A 22 1.90 -0.53 -7.74
N MET A 23 2.74 -1.19 -8.53
CA MET A 23 2.45 -2.52 -9.05
C MET A 23 2.31 -3.55 -7.93
N CYS A 24 3.22 -3.54 -6.95
CA CYS A 24 3.14 -4.41 -5.78
C CYS A 24 1.83 -4.22 -5.01
N ALA A 25 1.41 -2.99 -4.77
CA ALA A 25 0.15 -2.71 -4.06
C ALA A 25 -1.08 -3.22 -4.83
N LEU A 26 -1.11 -3.07 -6.16
CA LEU A 26 -2.20 -3.59 -6.98
C LEU A 26 -2.31 -5.12 -6.93
N VAL A 27 -1.17 -5.81 -6.99
CA VAL A 27 -1.11 -7.27 -6.86
C VAL A 27 -1.48 -7.70 -5.44
N ALA A 28 -0.95 -7.02 -4.41
CA ALA A 28 -1.19 -7.34 -3.02
C ALA A 28 -2.68 -7.23 -2.66
N VAL A 29 -3.39 -6.21 -3.12
CA VAL A 29 -4.85 -6.08 -2.90
C VAL A 29 -5.64 -7.22 -3.54
N LYS A 30 -5.14 -7.84 -4.61
CA LYS A 30 -5.82 -8.98 -5.26
C LYS A 30 -5.59 -10.30 -4.55
N HIS A 31 -4.37 -10.54 -4.06
CA HIS A 31 -3.95 -11.85 -3.55
C HIS A 31 -3.91 -11.96 -2.02
N ASP A 32 -3.73 -10.86 -1.30
CA ASP A 32 -3.68 -10.84 0.17
C ASP A 32 -5.08 -10.48 0.72
N PRO A 33 -5.78 -11.42 1.38
CA PRO A 33 -7.14 -11.19 1.89
C PRO A 33 -7.21 -10.02 2.88
N GLN A 34 -6.20 -9.86 3.74
CA GLN A 34 -6.16 -8.80 4.76
C GLN A 34 -6.02 -7.41 4.10
N LEU A 35 -5.19 -7.29 3.07
CA LEU A 35 -5.05 -6.03 2.33
C LEU A 35 -6.26 -5.76 1.44
N LYS A 36 -6.89 -6.80 0.88
CA LYS A 36 -8.13 -6.68 0.12
C LYS A 36 -9.27 -6.13 0.98
N GLU A 37 -9.49 -6.73 2.15
CA GLU A 37 -10.51 -6.28 3.10
C GLU A 37 -10.24 -4.85 3.56
N TYR A 38 -8.98 -4.52 3.88
CA TYR A 38 -8.61 -3.14 4.21
C TYR A 38 -8.92 -2.16 3.08
N TYR A 39 -8.60 -2.54 1.83
CA TYR A 39 -8.85 -1.72 0.66
C TYR A 39 -10.35 -1.47 0.45
N GLU A 40 -11.16 -2.53 0.44
CA GLU A 40 -12.61 -2.42 0.25
C GLU A 40 -13.29 -1.65 1.38
N ARG A 41 -12.90 -1.89 2.64
CA ARG A 41 -13.42 -1.12 3.78
C ARG A 41 -13.12 0.37 3.64
N LYS A 42 -11.88 0.74 3.30
CA LYS A 42 -11.51 2.15 3.12
C LYS A 42 -12.17 2.80 1.91
N LYS A 43 -12.42 2.03 0.86
CA LYS A 43 -13.18 2.48 -0.31
C LYS A 43 -14.66 2.68 0.04
N GLY A 44 -15.25 1.79 0.85
CA GLY A 44 -16.61 1.91 1.37
C GLY A 44 -16.82 3.12 2.30
N GLU A 45 -15.78 3.54 3.02
CA GLU A 45 -15.75 4.81 3.79
C GLU A 45 -15.76 6.07 2.88
N GLY A 46 -15.85 5.93 1.54
CA GLY A 46 -15.87 7.05 0.60
C GLY A 46 -14.50 7.65 0.28
N LYS A 47 -13.39 6.99 0.67
CA LYS A 47 -12.04 7.50 0.41
C LYS A 47 -11.64 7.28 -1.03
N ASN A 48 -10.90 8.25 -1.58
CA ASN A 48 -10.37 8.15 -2.94
C ASN A 48 -9.47 6.91 -3.09
N ALA A 49 -9.73 6.10 -4.13
CA ALA A 49 -9.00 4.86 -4.39
C ALA A 49 -7.46 5.04 -4.44
N MET A 50 -6.98 6.16 -4.97
CA MET A 50 -5.54 6.45 -5.02
C MET A 50 -4.92 6.68 -3.64
N LEU A 51 -5.69 7.31 -2.73
CA LEU A 51 -5.28 7.48 -1.34
C LEU A 51 -5.27 6.13 -0.62
N VAL A 52 -6.27 5.28 -0.86
CA VAL A 52 -6.31 3.94 -0.28
C VAL A 52 -5.14 3.07 -0.75
N LEU A 53 -4.80 3.10 -2.05
CA LEU A 53 -3.60 2.43 -2.57
C LEU A 53 -2.31 2.96 -1.94
N ASN A 54 -2.26 4.26 -1.62
CA ASN A 54 -1.13 4.82 -0.88
C ASN A 54 -1.00 4.23 0.52
N ASN A 55 -2.11 4.08 1.24
CA ASN A 55 -2.12 3.44 2.55
C ASN A 55 -1.68 1.98 2.47
N VAL A 56 -2.08 1.25 1.42
CA VAL A 56 -1.64 -0.12 1.18
C VAL A 56 -0.13 -0.19 0.98
N LYS A 57 0.46 0.73 0.18
CA LYS A 57 1.93 0.81 0.03
C LYS A 57 2.62 1.00 1.37
N CYS A 58 2.15 1.92 2.22
CA CYS A 58 2.71 2.13 3.56
C CYS A 58 2.61 0.86 4.43
N LYS A 59 1.49 0.13 4.36
CA LYS A 59 1.34 -1.14 5.09
C LYS A 59 2.32 -2.21 4.61
N ILE A 60 2.51 -2.37 3.30
CA ILE A 60 3.47 -3.33 2.73
C ILE A 60 4.88 -3.01 3.21
N ILE A 61 5.28 -1.74 3.10
CA ILE A 61 6.59 -1.28 3.54
C ILE A 61 6.78 -1.55 5.05
N GLY A 62 5.79 -1.22 5.87
CA GLY A 62 5.83 -1.49 7.31
C GLY A 62 5.98 -2.98 7.64
N ARG A 63 5.30 -3.87 6.89
CA ARG A 63 5.45 -5.33 7.05
C ARG A 63 6.87 -5.78 6.70
N VAL A 64 7.42 -5.29 5.59
CA VAL A 64 8.79 -5.62 5.16
C VAL A 64 9.81 -5.20 6.21
N PHE A 65 9.74 -3.95 6.70
CA PHE A 65 10.63 -3.47 7.75
C PHE A 65 10.48 -4.25 9.06
N SER A 66 9.25 -4.62 9.44
CA SER A 66 9.01 -5.42 10.65
C SER A 66 9.67 -6.80 10.57
N VAL A 67 9.61 -7.46 9.41
CA VAL A 67 10.24 -8.76 9.18
C VAL A 67 11.76 -8.65 9.21
N ILE A 68 12.32 -7.62 8.57
CA ILE A 68 13.77 -7.36 8.57
C ILE A 68 14.26 -7.12 10.00
N ASN A 69 13.59 -6.25 10.76
CA ASN A 69 13.98 -5.91 12.13
C ASN A 69 13.88 -7.10 13.08
N ARG A 70 12.83 -7.93 12.94
CA ARG A 70 12.60 -9.10 13.80
C ARG A 70 13.44 -10.31 13.39
N GLN A 71 14.08 -10.29 12.22
CA GLN A 71 14.87 -11.39 11.63
C GLN A 71 14.15 -12.74 11.62
N THR A 72 12.83 -12.73 11.57
CA THR A 72 12.00 -13.94 11.58
C THR A 72 11.00 -13.88 10.45
N PRO A 73 10.68 -15.01 9.79
CA PRO A 73 9.83 -15.04 8.61
C PRO A 73 8.47 -14.36 8.82
N TYR A 74 7.93 -13.81 7.74
CA TYR A 74 6.56 -13.28 7.75
C TYR A 74 5.56 -14.41 8.03
N ILE A 75 4.76 -14.24 9.07
CA ILE A 75 3.71 -15.18 9.44
C ILE A 75 2.38 -14.59 8.97
N ASN A 76 1.67 -15.31 8.10
CA ASN A 76 0.35 -14.89 7.64
C ASN A 76 -0.70 -15.23 8.69
N THR A 77 -0.92 -14.32 9.65
CA THR A 77 -1.89 -14.50 10.75
C THR A 77 -3.32 -14.70 10.28
N HIS A 78 -3.71 -14.15 9.12
CA HIS A 78 -5.04 -14.36 8.55
C HIS A 78 -5.29 -15.81 8.10
N LYS A 79 -4.24 -16.61 7.88
CA LYS A 79 -4.39 -18.07 7.63
C LYS A 79 -4.60 -18.89 8.92
N PHE A 80 -4.32 -18.31 10.08
CA PHE A 80 -4.38 -18.99 11.39
C PHE A 80 -5.56 -18.55 12.26
N ALA A 81 -6.29 -17.49 11.85
CA ALA A 81 -7.55 -17.12 12.47
C ALA A 81 -8.65 -18.04 11.92
N CYS A 82 -8.80 -19.20 12.57
CA CYS A 82 -9.99 -20.03 12.49
C CYS A 82 -11.18 -19.35 13.18
#